data_AF-A0A7K3FYR7-F1
#
_entry.id   AF-A0A7K3FYR7-F1
#
_cell.length_a   1.000
_cell.length_b   1.000
_cell.length_c   1.000
_cell.angle_alpha   90.00
_cell.angle_beta   90.00
_cell.angle_gamma   90.00
#
_symmetry.space_group_name_H-M   'P 1'
#
loop_
_entity.id
_entity.type
_entity.pdbx_description
1 polymer ?
#
loop_
_entity_poly.entity_id
_entity_poly.type
_entity_poly.pdbx_seq_one_letter_code
_entity_poly.pdbx_strand_id
1 'polypeptide(L)'
;YQGGVSVWDFTNSAKPREIAYFERGPLSDTTLSVGGSWSAYYYNGHIYSNDIAKGFDVLKISDRLTDPAKRVRLDELNVQTQPDYFD
;
A
#
# COMPACT_ATOMS: atom_id res chain seq x y z
N TYR A 1 11.96 -13.04 1.45
CA TYR A 1 11.21 -11.77 1.38
C TYR A 1 12.05 -10.84 0.53
N GLN A 2 11.62 -10.55 -0.69
CA GLN A 2 12.16 -9.48 -1.56
C GLN A 2 11.05 -8.92 -2.48
N GLY A 3 9.79 -9.28 -2.22
CA GLY A 3 8.64 -8.75 -2.95
C GLY A 3 8.34 -7.33 -2.53
N GLY A 4 7.53 -6.65 -3.35
CA GLY A 4 7.07 -5.30 -3.08
C GLY A 4 5.60 -5.25 -2.68
N VAL A 5 4.95 -4.14 -3.02
CA VAL A 5 3.53 -3.92 -2.77
C VAL A 5 2.75 -4.09 -4.07
N SER A 6 1.64 -4.82 -3.99
CA SER A 6 0.69 -4.98 -5.10
C SER A 6 -0.68 -4.45 -4.67
N VAL A 7 -1.36 -3.74 -5.58
CA VAL A 7 -2.64 -3.08 -5.33
C VAL A 7 -3.70 -3.75 -6.20
N TRP A 8 -4.72 -4.31 -5.55
CA TRP A 8 -5.76 -5.09 -6.20
C TRP A 8 -7.13 -4.45 -6.04
N ASP A 9 -7.89 -4.44 -7.13
CA ASP A 9 -9.30 -4.06 -7.18
C ASP A 9 -10.17 -5.32 -7.04
N PHE A 10 -10.87 -5.41 -5.91
CA PHE A 10 -11.80 -6.48 -5.58
C PHE A 10 -13.27 -6.06 -5.71
N THR A 11 -13.58 -4.91 -6.31
CA THR A 11 -14.96 -4.38 -6.47
C THR A 11 -15.88 -5.42 -7.13
N ASN A 12 -15.34 -6.19 -8.08
CA ASN A 12 -15.93 -7.45 -8.51
C ASN A 12 -15.02 -8.61 -8.07
N SER A 13 -15.33 -9.22 -6.93
CA SER A 13 -14.48 -10.27 -6.37
C SER A 13 -14.44 -11.56 -7.21
N ALA A 14 -15.36 -11.76 -8.16
CA ALA A 14 -15.31 -12.87 -9.12
C ALA A 14 -14.34 -12.62 -10.28
N LYS A 15 -13.91 -11.38 -10.48
CA LYS A 15 -12.94 -10.95 -11.52
C LYS A 15 -11.98 -9.90 -10.94
N PRO A 16 -11.17 -10.25 -9.94
CA PRO A 16 -10.21 -9.31 -9.37
C PRO A 16 -9.16 -8.94 -10.40
N ARG A 17 -8.62 -7.73 -10.30
CA ARG A 17 -7.53 -7.26 -11.16
C ARG A 17 -6.51 -6.48 -10.36
N GLU A 18 -5.24 -6.65 -10.70
CA GLU A 18 -4.18 -5.77 -10.22
C GLU A 18 -4.29 -4.42 -10.94
N ILE A 19 -4.14 -3.33 -10.19
CA ILE A 19 -4.26 -1.96 -10.71
C ILE A 19 -2.96 -1.17 -10.57
N ALA A 20 -2.05 -1.61 -9.70
CA ALA A 20 -0.70 -1.07 -9.57
C ALA A 20 0.19 -2.06 -8.82
N TYR A 21 1.50 -1.93 -9.00
CA TYR A 21 2.50 -2.56 -8.14
C TYR A 21 3.71 -1.64 -7.99
N PHE A 22 4.48 -1.88 -6.94
CA PHE A 22 5.78 -1.25 -6.72
C PHE A 22 6.73 -2.26 -6.10
N GLU A 23 7.90 -2.42 -6.71
CA GLU A 23 8.99 -3.27 -6.23
C GLU A 23 10.34 -2.61 -6.59
N ARG A 24 11.39 -2.87 -5.81
CA ARG A 24 12.69 -2.17 -5.91
C ARG A 24 13.81 -3.02 -6.55
N GLY A 25 13.47 -4.21 -7.04
CA GLY A 25 14.39 -5.24 -7.46
C GLY A 25 15.06 -5.94 -6.28
N PRO A 26 15.92 -6.94 -6.57
CA PRO A 26 16.64 -7.65 -5.55
C PRO A 26 17.67 -6.75 -4.84
N LEU A 27 18.02 -7.10 -3.60
CA LEU A 27 19.09 -6.40 -2.86
C LEU A 27 20.48 -6.68 -3.45
N SER A 28 20.67 -7.83 -4.08
CA SER A 28 21.90 -8.29 -4.73
C SER A 28 21.54 -9.28 -5.82
N ASP A 29 22.23 -9.18 -6.96
CA ASP A 29 22.06 -10.09 -8.10
C ASP A 29 22.86 -11.40 -7.94
N THR A 30 23.77 -11.44 -6.96
CA THR A 30 24.75 -12.54 -6.81
C THR A 30 24.63 -13.28 -5.49
N THR A 31 24.02 -12.66 -4.47
CA THR A 31 23.92 -13.23 -3.12
C THR A 31 22.51 -13.14 -2.58
N LEU A 32 22.02 -14.24 -2.01
CA LEU A 32 20.74 -14.28 -1.30
C LEU A 32 20.82 -13.50 0.01
N SER A 33 19.98 -12.48 0.13
CA SER A 33 19.84 -11.63 1.32
C SER A 33 18.35 -11.43 1.66
N VAL A 34 18.04 -11.18 2.93
CA VAL A 34 16.67 -10.83 3.36
C VAL A 34 16.42 -9.34 3.13
N GLY A 35 15.29 -8.98 2.54
CA GLY A 35 14.94 -7.60 2.19
C GLY A 35 13.47 -7.40 1.82
N GLY A 36 13.14 -6.30 1.17
CA GLY A 36 11.81 -6.07 0.60
C GLY A 36 10.80 -5.55 1.61
N SER A 37 9.60 -5.27 1.12
CA SER A 37 8.50 -4.74 1.92
C SER A 37 8.09 -5.74 3.01
N TRP A 38 7.97 -5.28 4.25
CA TRP A 38 7.58 -6.04 5.44
C TRP A 38 6.15 -5.71 5.90
N SER A 39 5.71 -4.48 5.67
CA SER A 39 4.37 -4.01 5.99
C SER A 39 3.93 -2.94 5.01
N ALA A 40 2.63 -2.84 4.77
CA ALA A 40 2.03 -1.84 3.90
C ALA A 40 0.69 -1.37 4.48
N TYR A 41 0.55 -0.06 4.70
CA TYR A 41 -0.65 0.55 5.26
C TYR A 41 -1.20 1.59 4.29
N TYR A 42 -2.46 1.43 3.89
CA TYR A 42 -3.16 2.39 3.05
C TYR A 42 -3.78 3.50 3.88
N TYR A 43 -3.65 4.75 3.43
CA TYR A 43 -4.38 5.89 3.97
C TYR A 43 -4.56 6.98 2.90
N ASN A 44 -5.81 7.34 2.61
CA ASN A 44 -6.19 8.46 1.73
C ASN A 44 -5.40 8.56 0.41
N GLY A 45 -5.31 7.44 -0.32
CA GLY A 45 -4.62 7.37 -1.61
C GLY A 45 -3.10 7.21 -1.52
N HIS A 46 -2.55 7.00 -0.34
CA HIS A 46 -1.13 6.69 -0.13
C HIS A 46 -0.98 5.31 0.50
N ILE A 47 0.14 4.65 0.21
CA ILE A 47 0.60 3.45 0.90
C ILE A 47 1.90 3.81 1.62
N TYR A 48 1.94 3.52 2.91
CA TYR A 48 3.10 3.66 3.77
C TYR A 48 3.68 2.27 4.00
N SER A 49 4.85 1.99 3.44
CA SER A 49 5.46 0.67 3.45
C SER A 49 6.81 0.69 4.17
N ASN A 50 7.04 -0.27 5.06
CA ASN A 50 8.37 -0.49 5.64
C ASN A 50 9.10 -1.57 4.83
N ASP A 51 10.36 -1.36 4.51
CA ASP A 51 11.25 -2.33 3.89
C ASP A 51 12.32 -2.78 4.90
N ILE A 52 12.54 -4.09 4.98
CA ILE A 52 13.46 -4.72 5.94
C ILE A 52 14.87 -4.11 5.87
N ALA A 53 15.33 -3.75 4.67
CA ALA A 53 16.70 -3.31 4.42
C ALA A 53 16.80 -1.86 3.89
N LYS A 54 15.80 -1.39 3.15
CA LYS A 54 15.82 -0.09 2.45
C LYS A 54 15.05 1.03 3.17
N GLY A 55 14.38 0.72 4.29
CA GLY A 55 13.78 1.73 5.16
C GLY A 55 12.29 1.94 4.94
N PHE A 56 11.87 3.12 4.48
CA PHE A 56 10.46 3.52 4.44
C PHE A 56 10.05 4.14 3.11
N ASP A 57 8.96 3.66 2.55
CA ASP A 57 8.37 4.09 1.28
C ASP A 57 7.02 4.77 1.50
N VAL A 58 6.83 5.92 0.85
CA VAL A 58 5.52 6.61 0.74
C VAL A 58 5.12 6.62 -0.72
N LEU A 59 4.17 5.75 -1.06
CA LEU A 59 3.71 5.51 -2.42
C LEU A 59 2.37 6.19 -2.64
N LYS A 60 2.26 7.09 -3.61
CA LYS A 60 0.97 7.69 -4.01
C LYS A 60 0.31 6.83 -5.08
N ILE A 61 -0.94 6.43 -4.86
CA ILE A 61 -1.76 5.79 -5.87
C ILE A 61 -2.39 6.88 -6.75
N SER A 62 -2.13 6.81 -8.04
CA SER A 62 -2.72 7.72 -9.04
C SER A 62 -3.75 6.98 -9.88
N ASP A 63 -4.82 6.50 -9.23
CA ASP A 63 -5.94 5.81 -9.86
C ASP A 63 -7.28 6.34 -9.35
N ARG A 64 -8.22 6.58 -10.28
CA ARG A 64 -9.55 7.12 -10.02
C ARG A 64 -10.36 6.31 -9.01
N LEU A 65 -10.10 5.01 -8.91
CA LEU A 65 -10.75 4.12 -7.94
C LEU A 65 -10.42 4.51 -6.50
N THR A 66 -9.25 5.10 -6.28
CA THR A 66 -8.77 5.46 -4.93
C THR A 66 -8.94 6.94 -4.61
N ASP A 67 -9.22 7.78 -5.61
CA ASP A 67 -9.39 9.23 -5.45
C ASP A 67 -10.49 9.64 -4.46
N PRO A 68 -11.63 8.93 -4.33
CA PRO A 68 -12.66 9.27 -3.35
C PRO A 68 -12.16 9.38 -1.91
N ALA A 69 -11.21 8.54 -1.51
CA ALA A 69 -10.66 8.54 -0.14
C ALA A 69 -10.00 9.87 0.24
N LYS A 70 -9.47 10.63 -0.72
CA LYS A 70 -8.84 11.93 -0.46
C LYS A 70 -9.80 12.96 0.13
N ARG A 71 -11.11 12.78 -0.07
CA ARG A 71 -12.19 13.65 0.44
C ARG A 71 -12.60 13.31 1.87
N VAL A 72 -12.17 12.18 2.41
CA VAL A 72 -12.47 11.78 3.78
C VAL A 72 -11.64 12.64 4.73
N ARG A 73 -12.33 13.29 5.67
CA ARG A 73 -11.77 14.09 6.76
C ARG A 73 -12.49 13.65 8.03
N LEU A 74 -11.70 13.27 9.03
CA LEU A 74 -12.20 12.90 10.35
C LEU A 74 -11.84 14.02 11.31
N ASP A 75 -12.76 14.39 12.20
CA ASP A 75 -12.51 15.36 13.27
C ASP A 75 -11.46 14.85 14.26
N GLU A 76 -11.41 13.51 14.44
CA GLU A 76 -10.37 12.80 15.17
C GLU A 76 -9.85 11.62 14.34
N LEU A 77 -8.53 11.52 14.16
CA LEU A 77 -7.88 10.39 13.50
C LEU A 77 -7.10 9.55 14.51
N ASN A 78 -7.68 8.41 14.89
CA ASN A 78 -6.97 7.32 15.52
C ASN A 78 -7.05 6.08 14.63
N VAL A 79 -5.95 5.73 13.96
CA VAL A 79 -5.91 4.60 13.02
C VAL A 79 -6.18 3.24 13.69
N GLN A 80 -6.02 3.13 15.01
CA GLN A 80 -6.32 1.90 15.74
C GLN A 80 -7.80 1.71 16.03
N THR A 81 -8.58 2.79 16.11
CA THR A 81 -10.02 2.68 16.44
C THR A 81 -10.88 2.30 15.24
N GLN A 82 -10.32 2.31 14.03
CA GLN A 82 -11.01 1.98 12.77
C GLN A 82 -12.41 2.61 12.69
N PRO A 83 -12.52 3.95 12.82
CA PRO A 83 -13.83 4.62 12.83
C PRO A 83 -14.53 4.45 11.49
N ASP A 84 -15.86 4.39 11.52
CA ASP A 84 -16.67 4.38 10.30
C ASP A 84 -16.53 5.69 9.52
N TYR A 85 -16.53 5.58 8.19
CA TYR A 85 -16.35 6.71 7.28
C TYR A 85 -17.68 7.29 6.75
N PHE A 86 -18.81 6.71 7.16
CA PHE A 86 -20.15 7.08 6.72
C PHE A 86 -20.99 7.46 7.94
N ASP A 87 -21.12 8.77 8.18
CA ASP A 87 -22.28 9.36 8.86
C ASP A 87 -23.28 9.86 7.80
#